data_AF-A0A6L8GGV2-F1
#
_entry.id   AF-A0A6L8GGV2-F1
#
_cell.length_a   1.000
_cell.length_b   1.000
_cell.length_c   1.000
_cell.angle_alpha   90.00
_cell.angle_beta   90.00
_cell.angle_gamma   90.00
#
_symmetry.space_group_name_H-M   'P 1'
#
loop_
_entity.id
_entity.type
_entity.pdbx_description
1 polymer ?
#
loop_
_entity_poly.entity_id
_entity_poly.type
_entity_poly.pdbx_seq_one_letter_code
_entity_poly.pdbx_strand_id
1 'polypeptide(L)'
;MIETVAVDEMLTLDDYQAHIHLSEAVRSLRTEARALVPHLEGRTVWMVNSTARGGGVAEMMPRMITIFRELGVDVKWVVIGSDKPDFFTLTKRLHNLIHGSGDPGLGAAEREVY
;
A
#
# COMPACT_ATOMS: atom_id res chain seq x y z
N MET A 1 9.04 10.45 10.48
CA MET A 1 9.97 9.38 10.09
C MET A 1 9.41 8.66 8.86
N ILE A 2 10.25 8.38 7.86
CA ILE A 2 9.87 7.61 6.66
C ILE A 2 10.83 6.43 6.57
N GLU A 3 10.29 5.22 6.47
CA GLU A 3 11.08 4.00 6.38
C GLU A 3 10.69 3.22 5.12
N THR A 4 11.68 2.66 4.43
CA THR A 4 11.44 1.74 3.31
C THR A 4 11.25 0.33 3.85
N VAL A 5 10.21 -0.36 3.37
CA VAL A 5 9.92 -1.73 3.78
C VAL A 5 10.41 -2.70 2.70
N ALA A 6 11.32 -3.60 3.08
CA ALA A 6 11.76 -4.68 2.21
C ALA A 6 10.66 -5.74 2.07
N VAL A 7 10.52 -6.28 0.85
CA VAL A 7 9.54 -7.34 0.54
C VAL A 7 10.32 -8.45 -0.17
N ASP A 8 10.50 -9.56 0.54
CA ASP A 8 11.23 -10.74 0.11
C ASP A 8 10.30 -11.97 0.02
N GLU A 9 9.19 -11.83 -0.70
CA GLU A 9 8.19 -12.89 -0.83
C GLU A 9 8.17 -13.50 -2.25
N MET A 10 8.18 -14.84 -2.32
CA MET A 10 8.34 -15.63 -3.55
C MET A 10 7.01 -16.24 -4.06
N LEU A 11 5.93 -15.47 -4.07
CA LEU A 11 4.65 -15.95 -4.64
C LEU A 11 4.38 -15.20 -5.95
N THR A 12 4.19 -15.96 -7.01
CA THR A 12 4.20 -15.50 -8.41
C THR A 12 2.82 -15.58 -9.02
N LEU A 13 2.59 -14.87 -10.13
CA LEU A 13 1.38 -15.00 -10.93
C LEU A 13 1.21 -16.40 -11.50
N ASP A 14 2.28 -17.19 -11.67
CA ASP A 14 2.17 -18.59 -12.08
C ASP A 14 1.52 -19.46 -10.98
N ASP A 15 1.82 -19.17 -9.71
CA ASP A 15 1.15 -19.83 -8.57
C ASP A 15 -0.35 -19.54 -8.58
N TYR A 16 -0.74 -18.29 -8.88
CA TYR A 16 -2.16 -17.93 -9.04
C TYR A 16 -2.77 -18.58 -10.28
N GLN A 17 -2.06 -18.61 -11.41
CA GLN A 17 -2.56 -19.15 -12.68
C GLN A 17 -2.81 -20.66 -12.63
N ALA A 18 -2.12 -21.38 -11.75
CA ALA A 18 -2.33 -22.80 -11.50
C ALA A 18 -3.75 -23.10 -10.96
N HIS A 19 -4.42 -22.12 -10.35
CA HIS A 19 -5.81 -22.25 -9.95
C HIS A 19 -6.74 -21.95 -11.14
N ILE A 20 -7.59 -22.92 -11.48
CA ILE A 20 -8.49 -22.84 -12.65
C ILE A 20 -9.36 -21.57 -12.66
N HIS A 21 -9.83 -21.13 -11.49
CA HIS A 21 -10.68 -19.94 -11.36
C HIS A 21 -9.92 -18.61 -11.52
N LEU A 22 -8.59 -18.62 -11.38
CA LEU A 22 -7.75 -17.43 -11.49
C LEU A 22 -6.97 -17.38 -12.80
N SER A 23 -6.90 -18.49 -13.54
CA SER A 23 -6.12 -18.60 -14.77
C SER A 23 -6.45 -17.51 -15.80
N GLU A 24 -7.73 -17.23 -16.03
CA GLU A 24 -8.15 -16.20 -16.98
C GLU A 24 -7.82 -14.79 -16.47
N ALA A 25 -8.04 -14.53 -15.18
CA ALA A 25 -7.74 -13.24 -14.57
C ALA A 25 -6.24 -12.91 -14.66
N VAL A 26 -5.37 -13.89 -14.40
CA VAL A 26 -3.91 -13.73 -14.55
C VAL A 26 -3.53 -13.48 -16.02
N ARG A 27 -4.13 -14.21 -16.96
CA ARG A 27 -3.88 -13.98 -18.40
C ARG A 27 -4.33 -12.59 -18.85
N SER A 28 -5.48 -12.11 -18.38
CA SER A 28 -5.96 -10.75 -18.65
C SER A 28 -5.02 -9.71 -18.07
N LEU A 29 -4.65 -9.84 -16.79
CA LEU A 29 -3.74 -8.93 -16.10
C LEU A 29 -2.41 -8.81 -16.83
N ARG A 30 -1.78 -9.94 -17.19
CA ARG A 30 -0.52 -9.95 -17.95
C ARG A 30 -0.67 -9.27 -19.31
N THR A 31 -1.82 -9.39 -19.95
CA THR A 31 -2.10 -8.76 -21.25
C THR A 31 -2.24 -7.25 -21.14
N GLU A 32 -3.01 -6.77 -20.16
CA GLU A 32 -3.17 -5.34 -19.90
C GLU A 32 -1.84 -4.72 -19.45
N ALA A 33 -1.10 -5.40 -18.58
CA ALA A 33 0.20 -4.95 -18.10
C ALA A 33 1.20 -4.75 -19.26
N ARG A 34 1.26 -5.67 -20.23
CA ARG A 34 2.13 -5.51 -21.41
C ARG A 34 1.83 -4.22 -22.19
N ALA A 35 0.59 -3.76 -22.21
CA ALA A 35 0.20 -2.53 -22.88
C ALA A 35 0.47 -1.27 -22.04
N LEU A 36 0.37 -1.37 -20.71
CA LEU A 36 0.39 -0.22 -19.80
C LEU A 36 1.74 0.05 -19.14
N VAL A 37 2.48 -1.00 -18.77
CA VAL A 37 3.76 -0.89 -18.05
C VAL A 37 4.82 -0.08 -18.80
N PRO A 38 4.95 -0.14 -20.14
CA PRO A 38 5.90 0.71 -20.87
C PRO A 38 5.71 2.21 -20.63
N HIS A 39 4.49 2.67 -20.34
CA HIS A 39 4.24 4.07 -20.01
C HIS A 39 4.83 4.50 -18.65
N LEU A 40 5.20 3.54 -17.81
CA LEU A 40 5.84 3.74 -16.51
C LEU A 40 7.37 3.61 -16.58
N GLU A 41 7.95 3.39 -17.76
CA GLU A 41 9.39 3.27 -17.92
C GLU A 41 10.13 4.49 -17.34
N GLY A 42 11.19 4.22 -16.56
CA GLY A 42 11.97 5.23 -15.85
C GLY A 42 11.27 5.87 -14.64
N ARG A 43 10.08 5.40 -14.24
CA ARG A 43 9.33 5.91 -13.09
C ARG A 43 9.21 4.87 -11.98
N THR A 44 9.23 5.34 -10.74
CA THR A 44 8.96 4.53 -9.55
C THR A 44 7.54 4.76 -9.04
N VAL A 45 6.78 3.70 -8.83
CA VAL A 45 5.50 3.74 -8.10
C VAL A 45 5.76 3.62 -6.61
N TRP A 46 5.33 4.63 -5.84
CA TRP A 46 5.49 4.66 -4.39
C TRP A 46 4.19 4.32 -3.69
N MET A 47 4.20 3.22 -2.94
CA MET A 47 3.11 2.81 -2.07
C MET A 47 3.42 3.32 -0.66
N VAL A 48 2.58 4.21 -0.14
CA VAL A 48 2.80 4.92 1.13
C VAL A 48 1.65 4.61 2.09
N ASN A 49 1.95 4.12 3.29
CA ASN A 49 0.96 3.93 4.35
C ASN A 49 1.58 4.16 5.75
N SER A 50 0.83 3.91 6.82
CA SER A 50 1.24 4.27 8.19
C SER A 50 1.81 3.13 9.04
N THR A 51 1.85 1.90 8.51
CA THR A 51 2.41 0.74 9.24
C THR A 51 2.83 -0.39 8.30
N ALA A 52 3.94 -1.06 8.60
CA ALA A 52 4.37 -2.26 7.91
C ALA A 52 3.69 -3.54 8.45
N ARG A 53 2.99 -3.44 9.58
CA ARG A 53 2.44 -4.60 10.31
C ARG A 53 1.06 -4.29 10.87
N GLY A 54 0.16 -5.27 10.79
CA GLY A 54 -1.18 -5.19 11.34
C GLY A 54 -2.15 -4.40 10.45
N GLY A 55 -3.38 -4.91 10.36
CA GLY A 55 -4.42 -4.38 9.50
C GLY A 55 -4.33 -4.86 8.05
N GLY A 56 -5.44 -4.82 7.34
CA GLY A 56 -5.57 -5.42 6.00
C GLY A 56 -4.66 -4.80 4.94
N VAL A 57 -4.38 -3.49 5.02
CA VAL A 57 -3.47 -2.84 4.06
C VAL A 57 -2.05 -3.41 4.19
N ALA A 58 -1.51 -3.44 5.41
CA ALA A 58 -0.16 -3.96 5.64
C ALA A 58 -0.04 -5.45 5.29
N GLU A 59 -1.11 -6.24 5.51
CA GLU A 59 -1.17 -7.65 5.13
C GLU A 59 -1.17 -7.86 3.61
N MET A 60 -1.87 -7.00 2.86
CA MET A 60 -1.97 -7.09 1.40
C MET A 60 -0.71 -6.58 0.68
N MET A 61 0.02 -5.63 1.28
CA MET A 61 1.13 -4.92 0.64
C MET A 61 2.22 -5.85 0.06
N PRO A 62 2.75 -6.86 0.77
CA PRO A 62 3.75 -7.77 0.22
C PRO A 62 3.30 -8.42 -1.11
N ARG A 63 2.04 -8.88 -1.17
CA ARG A 63 1.45 -9.49 -2.37
C ARG A 63 1.37 -8.53 -3.55
N MET A 64 0.86 -7.32 -3.31
CA MET A 64 0.75 -6.31 -4.36
C MET A 64 2.13 -5.95 -4.92
N ILE A 65 3.10 -5.74 -4.04
CA ILE A 65 4.47 -5.38 -4.43
C ILE A 65 5.10 -6.48 -5.30
N THR A 66 4.98 -7.75 -4.92
CA THR A 66 5.52 -8.86 -5.72
C THR A 66 4.86 -8.95 -7.09
N ILE A 67 3.52 -8.81 -7.18
CA ILE A 67 2.81 -8.82 -8.46
C ILE A 67 3.28 -7.68 -9.38
N PHE A 68 3.39 -6.45 -8.85
CA PHE A 68 3.87 -5.30 -9.63
C PHE A 68 5.30 -5.51 -10.15
N ARG A 69 6.19 -6.03 -9.31
CA ARG A 69 7.58 -6.32 -9.70
C ARG A 69 7.65 -7.40 -10.78
N GLU A 70 6.85 -8.46 -10.67
CA GLU A 70 6.78 -9.50 -11.70
C GLU A 70 6.28 -8.95 -13.04
N LEU A 71 5.34 -8.00 -13.02
CA LEU A 71 4.84 -7.33 -14.21
C LEU A 71 5.83 -6.28 -14.78
N GLY A 72 6.99 -6.07 -14.16
CA GLY A 72 8.03 -5.15 -14.62
C GLY A 72 7.87 -3.71 -14.13
N VAL A 73 7.05 -3.47 -13.09
CA VAL A 73 6.89 -2.14 -12.49
C VAL A 73 7.94 -1.94 -11.38
N ASP A 74 8.72 -0.85 -11.47
CA ASP A 74 9.54 -0.39 -10.34
C ASP A 74 8.63 0.16 -9.24
N VAL A 75 8.41 -0.64 -8.20
CA VAL A 75 7.54 -0.29 -7.08
C VAL A 75 8.29 -0.37 -5.75
N LYS A 76 8.06 0.63 -4.91
CA LYS A 76 8.63 0.73 -3.57
C LYS A 76 7.52 0.94 -2.54
N TRP A 77 7.69 0.29 -1.39
CA TRP A 77 6.80 0.45 -0.24
C TRP A 77 7.53 1.23 0.85
N VAL A 78 6.92 2.34 1.28
CA VAL A 78 7.39 3.13 2.41
C VAL A 78 6.29 3.30 3.46
N VAL A 79 6.70 3.31 4.72
CA VAL A 79 5.83 3.61 5.85
C VAL A 79 6.18 4.97 6.42
N ILE A 80 5.16 5.76 6.71
CA ILE A 80 5.29 7.05 7.39
C ILE A 80 4.87 6.90 8.83
N GLY A 81 5.57 7.58 9.72
CA GLY A 81 5.25 7.62 11.13
C GLY A 81 5.75 8.90 11.79
N SER A 82 5.33 9.09 13.02
CA SER A 82 5.82 10.13 13.92
C SER A 82 6.42 9.47 15.16
N ASP A 83 7.44 10.09 15.72
CA ASP A 83 7.97 9.76 17.05
C ASP A 83 7.02 10.23 18.16
N LYS A 84 6.10 11.15 17.85
CA LYS A 84 5.04 11.61 18.75
C LYS A 84 3.90 10.59 18.82
N PRO A 85 3.63 9.94 19.96
CA PRO A 85 2.53 8.97 20.09
C PRO A 85 1.15 9.57 19.77
N ASP A 86 0.96 10.86 20.10
CA ASP A 86 -0.29 11.59 19.87
C ASP A 86 -0.67 11.70 18.39
N PHE A 87 0.30 11.54 17.48
CA PHE A 87 0.05 11.56 16.04
C PHE A 87 -0.92 10.45 15.63
N PHE A 88 -0.72 9.23 16.12
CA PHE A 88 -1.58 8.11 15.76
C PHE A 88 -2.95 8.20 16.45
N THR A 89 -3.03 8.82 17.62
CA THR A 89 -4.31 9.16 18.26
C THR A 89 -5.10 10.14 17.40
N LEU A 90 -4.44 11.18 16.90
CA LEU A 90 -5.05 12.17 16.00
C LEU A 90 -5.53 11.53 14.68
N THR A 91 -4.69 10.73 14.01
CA THR A 91 -5.09 10.09 12.75
C THR A 91 -6.26 9.12 12.94
N LYS A 92 -6.32 8.40 14.06
CA LYS A 92 -7.48 7.55 14.39
C LYS A 92 -8.74 8.37 14.64
N ARG A 93 -8.63 9.50 15.32
CA ARG A 93 -9.76 10.43 15.49
C ARG A 93 -10.25 10.96 14.15
N LEU A 94 -9.35 11.38 13.26
CA LEU A 94 -9.68 11.82 11.91
C LEU A 94 -10.39 10.74 11.10
N HIS A 95 -9.88 9.49 11.13
CA HIS A 95 -10.53 8.34 10.53
C HIS A 95 -11.98 8.19 11.03
N ASN A 96 -12.19 8.24 12.34
CA ASN A 96 -13.52 8.11 12.93
C ASN A 96 -14.44 9.27 12.50
N LEU A 97 -13.93 10.50 12.44
CA LEU A 97 -14.70 11.67 11.99
C LEU A 97 -15.13 11.54 10.52
N ILE A 98 -14.26 11.05 9.64
CA ILE A 98 -14.60 10.75 8.24
C ILE A 98 -15.72 9.70 8.17
N HIS A 99 -15.74 8.76 9.12
CA HIS A 99 -16.81 7.76 9.28
C HIS A 99 -18.01 8.25 10.10
N GLY A 100 -18.12 9.56 10.36
CA GLY A 100 -19.27 10.17 11.06
C GLY A 100 -19.30 9.92 12.56
N SER A 101 -18.17 9.57 13.17
CA SER A 101 -18.05 9.26 14.59
C SER A 101 -17.04 10.16 15.30
N GLY A 102 -17.46 10.80 16.40
CA GLY A 102 -16.61 11.64 17.25
C GLY A 102 -16.96 13.13 17.18
N ASP A 103 -16.22 13.92 17.96
CA ASP A 103 -16.45 15.36 18.11
C ASP A 103 -15.75 16.17 16.99
N PRO A 104 -16.51 16.92 16.15
CA PRO A 104 -15.96 17.70 15.05
C PRO A 104 -15.25 18.97 15.56
N GLY A 105 -13.94 18.85 15.79
CA GLY A 105 -13.09 19.99 16.13
C GLY A 105 -11.61 19.66 16.08
N LEU A 106 -10.86 20.31 15.20
CA LEU A 106 -9.39 20.24 15.20
C LEU A 106 -8.86 21.61 15.62
N GLY A 107 -8.29 21.68 16.82
CA GLY A 107 -7.77 22.90 17.41
C GLY A 107 -6.27 23.09 17.16
N ALA A 108 -5.69 24.08 17.85
CA ALA A 108 -4.27 24.37 17.78
C ALA A 108 -3.42 23.19 18.31
N ALA A 109 -3.89 22.51 19.36
CA ALA A 109 -3.18 21.37 19.95
C ALA A 109 -2.97 20.24 18.93
N GLU A 110 -3.96 19.92 18.10
CA GLU A 110 -3.84 18.89 17.06
C GLU A 110 -2.86 19.29 15.95
N ARG A 111 -2.69 20.59 15.68
CA ARG A 111 -1.73 21.08 14.67
C ARG A 111 -0.27 20.93 15.10
N GLU A 112 0.01 20.95 16.40
CA GLU A 112 1.38 20.79 16.92
C GLU A 112 1.91 19.35 16.80
N VAL A 113 1.04 18.40 16.42
CA VAL A 113 1.36 16.98 16.38
C VAL A 113 1.91 16.50 15.03
N TYR A 114 1.73 17.28 13.95
CA TYR A 114 2.21 16.99 12.58
C TYR A 114 2.99 18.15 11.98
#